data_AF-A0A954ZRN0-F1
#
_entry.id   AF-A0A954ZRN0-F1
#
_cell.length_a   1.000
_cell.length_b   1.000
_cell.length_c   1.000
_cell.angle_alpha   90.00
_cell.angle_beta   90.00
_cell.angle_gamma   90.00
#
_symmetry.space_group_name_H-M   'P 1'
#
loop_
_entity.id
_entity.type
_entity.pdbx_description
1 polymer ?
#
loop_
_entity_poly.entity_id
_entity_poly.type
_entity_poly.pdbx_seq_one_letter_code
_entity_poly.pdbx_strand_id
1 'polypeptide(L)'
;MGLRTKSLGVCVLGLGGLLACGVAGAQENFTRNILLTGYWPQTNNMLRAFSTNPDQNPGGWIGENWNNTGYNIYAFFPEFPGQTGPNWGKGEGDFEVDYQDTSADWARILPEINPLAIMTFSRGAAGSNWEIEGQLQMHDTRGWLADYDGVRRPTEDMPIFQSLVPDEWYQSSLPTNAIMDAVNDAGIGVDAFIDNNGGGRFLSEFIGLHSLMHKMNNDSADAQFRTFAAGHIHVGIDTTLEAAEAATEISLNQLTGYLDTVIPSPPGGAVFIALSATAIVRRRR
;
A
#
# COMPACT_ATOMS: atom_id res chain seq x y z
N MET A 1 22.89 5.34 91.24
CA MET A 1 23.00 6.77 90.86
C MET A 1 23.36 6.79 89.39
N GLY A 2 22.45 7.27 88.54
CA GLY A 2 22.32 6.83 87.15
C GLY A 2 23.40 7.31 86.19
N LEU A 3 23.49 6.65 85.03
CA LEU A 3 23.02 7.22 83.75
C LEU A 3 22.92 6.11 82.68
N ARG A 4 21.99 6.32 81.74
CA ARG A 4 21.51 5.40 80.69
C ARG A 4 22.51 5.23 79.53
N THR A 5 22.49 4.06 78.90
CA THR A 5 22.88 3.87 77.49
C THR A 5 21.81 3.03 76.77
N LYS A 6 21.38 3.50 75.59
CA LYS A 6 20.31 2.92 74.76
C LYS A 6 20.87 1.89 73.77
N SER A 7 20.13 0.80 73.55
CA SER A 7 20.45 -0.29 72.61
C SER A 7 20.19 0.08 71.14
N LEU A 8 21.07 -0.42 70.27
CA LEU A 8 20.96 -0.48 68.81
C LEU A 8 19.97 -1.58 68.37
N GLY A 9 19.17 -1.28 67.35
CA GLY A 9 18.47 -2.28 66.53
C GLY A 9 19.23 -2.49 65.20
N VAL A 10 19.47 -3.75 64.85
CA VAL A 10 20.07 -4.17 63.56
C VAL A 10 18.96 -4.66 62.64
N CYS A 11 18.94 -4.14 61.42
CA CYS A 11 18.03 -4.47 60.33
C CYS A 11 18.63 -5.60 59.48
N VAL A 12 17.83 -6.61 59.14
CA VAL A 12 18.23 -7.77 58.31
C VAL A 12 18.00 -7.46 56.83
N LEU A 13 19.01 -7.73 56.02
CA LEU A 13 19.07 -7.60 54.56
C LEU A 13 18.06 -8.52 53.85
N GLY A 14 17.27 -7.93 52.94
CA GLY A 14 16.60 -8.65 51.85
C GLY A 14 17.20 -8.22 50.52
N LEU A 15 17.96 -9.11 49.86
CA LEU A 15 18.36 -8.94 48.46
C LEU A 15 17.42 -9.79 47.59
N GLY A 16 16.41 -9.14 47.03
CA GLY A 16 15.55 -9.65 45.97
C GLY A 16 15.34 -8.54 44.96
N GLY A 17 16.08 -8.58 43.86
CA GLY A 17 16.00 -7.60 42.78
C GLY A 17 16.47 -8.20 41.48
N LEU A 18 15.63 -9.03 40.87
CA LEU A 18 15.74 -9.35 39.45
C LEU A 18 15.39 -8.07 38.66
N LEU A 19 16.40 -7.47 38.05
CA LEU A 19 16.24 -6.47 37.00
C LEU A 19 15.61 -7.16 35.80
N ALA A 20 14.30 -6.94 35.59
CA ALA A 20 13.67 -7.19 34.31
C ALA A 20 14.16 -6.10 33.35
N CYS A 21 15.21 -6.39 32.58
CA CYS A 21 15.50 -5.62 31.38
C CYS A 21 14.36 -5.88 30.39
N GLY A 22 13.44 -4.92 30.28
CA GLY A 22 12.43 -4.92 29.23
C GLY A 22 13.15 -4.94 27.88
N VAL A 23 12.92 -5.98 27.10
CA VAL A 23 13.26 -6.00 25.68
C VAL A 23 12.40 -4.92 25.04
N ALA A 24 13.02 -3.81 24.65
CA ALA A 24 12.38 -2.86 23.77
C ALA A 24 12.08 -3.60 22.46
N GLY A 25 10.83 -4.00 22.25
CA GLY A 25 10.41 -4.49 20.94
C GLY A 25 10.67 -3.37 19.94
N ALA A 26 11.32 -3.67 18.81
CA ALA A 26 11.42 -2.69 17.74
C ALA A 26 9.99 -2.34 17.31
N GLN A 27 9.65 -1.07 17.40
CA GLN A 27 8.40 -0.54 16.87
C GLN A 27 8.43 -0.70 15.34
N GLU A 28 7.36 -1.25 14.76
CA GLU A 28 7.20 -1.27 13.30
C GLU A 28 7.21 0.18 12.79
N ASN A 29 8.09 0.49 11.85
CA ASN A 29 8.18 1.80 11.19
C ASN A 29 7.30 1.86 9.94
N PHE A 30 6.16 1.18 9.97
CA PHE A 30 5.19 1.14 8.88
C PHE A 30 3.79 0.97 9.48
N THR A 31 2.77 1.35 8.71
CA THR A 31 1.39 0.99 9.00
C THR A 31 1.02 -0.30 8.28
N ARG A 32 -0.16 -0.85 8.53
CA ARG A 32 -0.74 -1.92 7.70
C ARG A 32 -1.76 -1.38 6.69
N ASN A 33 -1.62 -0.13 6.27
CA ASN A 33 -2.54 0.52 5.35
C ASN A 33 -2.07 0.38 3.90
N ILE A 34 -2.97 -0.04 3.01
CA ILE A 34 -2.76 -0.11 1.56
C ILE A 34 -3.62 0.97 0.91
N LEU A 35 -3.01 1.76 0.02
CA LEU A 35 -3.71 2.80 -0.73
C LEU A 35 -4.04 2.32 -2.14
N LEU A 36 -5.30 2.44 -2.53
CA LEU A 36 -5.80 2.25 -3.89
C LEU A 36 -6.28 3.57 -4.47
N THR A 37 -6.15 3.72 -5.77
CA THR A 37 -6.71 4.86 -6.52
C THR A 37 -6.92 4.47 -7.97
N GLY A 38 -7.87 5.10 -8.66
CA GLY A 38 -8.30 4.70 -9.99
C GLY A 38 -8.79 5.87 -10.85
N TYR A 39 -8.27 5.98 -12.08
CA TYR A 39 -8.79 6.94 -13.07
C TYR A 39 -9.81 6.33 -14.03
N TRP A 40 -10.96 7.02 -14.10
CA TRP A 40 -12.10 6.74 -14.98
C TRP A 40 -12.82 5.40 -14.71
N PRO A 41 -14.13 5.33 -14.96
CA PRO A 41 -14.86 4.08 -14.92
C PRO A 41 -14.29 3.04 -15.92
N GLN A 42 -14.14 1.78 -15.51
CA GLN A 42 -14.69 1.19 -14.28
C GLN A 42 -13.79 1.26 -13.04
N THR A 43 -12.59 1.83 -13.13
CA THR A 43 -11.59 1.73 -12.04
C THR A 43 -11.98 2.49 -10.77
N ASN A 44 -12.63 3.64 -10.87
CA ASN A 44 -13.15 4.32 -9.68
C ASN A 44 -14.32 3.54 -9.04
N ASN A 45 -15.17 2.93 -9.88
CA ASN A 45 -16.34 2.17 -9.41
C ASN A 45 -15.94 0.88 -8.68
N MET A 46 -14.97 0.11 -9.20
CA MET A 46 -14.53 -1.14 -8.56
C MET A 46 -13.84 -0.89 -7.21
N LEU A 47 -13.33 0.32 -6.98
CA LEU A 47 -12.66 0.71 -5.74
C LEU A 47 -13.63 1.27 -4.68
N ARG A 48 -14.90 1.47 -5.04
CA ARG A 48 -15.87 2.21 -4.23
C ARG A 48 -16.03 1.65 -2.82
N ALA A 49 -16.07 0.32 -2.68
CA ALA A 49 -16.22 -0.34 -1.39
C ALA A 49 -15.06 -0.07 -0.41
N PHE A 50 -13.90 0.36 -0.92
CA PHE A 50 -12.72 0.69 -0.12
C PHE A 50 -12.60 2.19 0.22
N SER A 51 -13.52 3.04 -0.26
CA SER A 51 -13.59 4.45 0.18
C SER A 51 -14.25 4.55 1.55
N THR A 52 -13.67 5.39 2.42
CA THR A 52 -14.25 5.77 3.72
C THR A 52 -15.22 6.94 3.62
N ASN A 53 -15.32 7.57 2.44
CA ASN A 53 -16.24 8.68 2.21
C ASN A 53 -17.67 8.14 2.04
N PRO A 54 -18.64 8.48 2.92
CA PRO A 54 -20.00 7.95 2.85
C PRO A 54 -20.79 8.44 1.63
N ASP A 55 -20.39 9.56 1.03
CA ASP A 55 -21.02 10.06 -0.20
C ASP A 55 -20.61 9.21 -1.42
N GLN A 56 -19.35 8.77 -1.46
CA GLN A 56 -18.85 7.85 -2.47
C GLN A 56 -19.25 6.39 -2.19
N ASN A 57 -19.28 5.99 -0.91
CA ASN A 57 -19.54 4.63 -0.47
C ASN A 57 -20.66 4.58 0.60
N PRO A 58 -21.93 4.74 0.20
CA PRO A 58 -23.05 4.69 1.12
C PRO A 58 -23.27 3.31 1.76
N GLY A 59 -22.67 2.25 1.19
CA GLY A 59 -22.70 0.89 1.73
C GLY A 59 -21.78 0.67 2.94
N GLY A 60 -20.88 1.63 3.20
CA GLY A 60 -19.89 1.54 4.26
C GLY A 60 -18.58 0.90 3.82
N TRP A 61 -17.51 1.31 4.49
CA TRP A 61 -16.15 0.87 4.19
C TRP A 61 -15.92 -0.59 4.58
N ILE A 62 -15.45 -1.41 3.62
CA ILE A 62 -15.14 -2.84 3.85
C ILE A 62 -13.64 -3.12 3.95
N GLY A 63 -12.80 -2.08 3.90
CA GLY A 63 -11.36 -2.23 3.87
C GLY A 63 -10.72 -2.53 5.22
N GLU A 64 -11.44 -2.42 6.34
CA GLU A 64 -10.91 -2.72 7.67
C GLU A 64 -10.52 -4.19 7.79
N ASN A 65 -9.28 -4.47 8.19
CA ASN A 65 -8.74 -5.83 8.37
C ASN A 65 -9.15 -6.79 7.23
N TRP A 66 -8.86 -6.35 6.00
CA TRP A 66 -9.25 -7.02 4.77
C TRP A 66 -9.01 -8.52 4.83
N ASN A 67 -10.06 -9.33 4.67
CA ASN A 67 -10.01 -10.79 4.72
C ASN A 67 -9.26 -11.39 5.93
N ASN A 68 -9.26 -10.69 7.08
CA ASN A 68 -8.50 -11.05 8.29
C ASN A 68 -6.98 -11.13 8.09
N THR A 69 -6.45 -10.36 7.14
CA THR A 69 -5.01 -10.31 6.81
C THR A 69 -4.24 -9.37 7.75
N GLY A 70 -4.93 -8.52 8.52
CA GLY A 70 -4.33 -7.46 9.31
C GLY A 70 -4.03 -6.18 8.53
N TYR A 71 -4.33 -6.14 7.22
CA TYR A 71 -4.19 -4.94 6.39
C TYR A 71 -5.50 -4.16 6.29
N ASN A 72 -5.40 -2.82 6.28
CA ASN A 72 -6.51 -1.93 6.01
C ASN A 72 -6.40 -1.38 4.59
N ILE A 73 -7.47 -1.38 3.82
CA ILE A 73 -7.48 -0.93 2.42
C ILE A 73 -8.24 0.37 2.30
N TYR A 74 -7.61 1.41 1.78
CA TYR A 74 -8.23 2.72 1.56
C TYR A 74 -8.25 3.03 0.07
N ALA A 75 -9.34 3.62 -0.42
CA ALA A 75 -9.41 4.09 -1.79
C ALA A 75 -9.85 5.56 -1.88
N PHE A 76 -9.17 6.29 -2.77
CA PHE A 76 -9.46 7.67 -3.12
C PHE A 76 -9.44 7.77 -4.65
N PHE A 77 -10.45 8.40 -5.24
CA PHE A 77 -10.63 8.44 -6.69
C PHE A 77 -11.64 9.53 -7.08
N PRO A 78 -11.59 9.99 -8.34
CA PRO A 78 -12.52 10.99 -8.82
C PRO A 78 -13.90 10.38 -9.10
N GLU A 79 -14.91 11.23 -9.04
CA GLU A 79 -16.26 10.94 -9.51
C GLU A 79 -16.52 11.58 -10.87
N PHE A 80 -17.49 11.01 -11.60
CA PHE A 80 -17.80 11.42 -12.97
C PHE A 80 -19.31 11.67 -13.15
N PRO A 81 -19.95 12.55 -12.35
CA PRO A 81 -21.38 12.77 -12.43
C PRO A 81 -21.77 13.37 -13.78
N GLY A 82 -22.82 12.82 -14.38
CA GLY A 82 -23.38 13.31 -15.66
C GLY A 82 -22.48 13.06 -16.89
N GLN A 83 -21.35 12.38 -16.73
CA GLN A 83 -20.49 11.99 -17.84
C GLN A 83 -20.82 10.58 -18.32
N THR A 84 -20.59 10.30 -19.60
CA THR A 84 -20.80 8.98 -20.18
C THR A 84 -19.61 8.61 -21.05
N GLY A 85 -19.14 7.37 -20.94
CA GLY A 85 -18.00 6.87 -21.68
C GLY A 85 -18.16 6.88 -23.21
N PRO A 86 -17.05 6.68 -23.95
CA PRO A 86 -15.74 6.29 -23.42
C PRO A 86 -14.89 7.46 -22.90
N ASN A 87 -15.26 8.71 -23.22
CA ASN A 87 -14.52 9.91 -22.83
C ASN A 87 -15.10 10.49 -21.53
N TRP A 88 -14.59 10.02 -20.40
CA TRP A 88 -15.02 10.44 -19.07
C TRP A 88 -14.43 11.76 -18.58
N GLY A 89 -13.55 12.41 -19.35
CA GLY A 89 -13.02 13.72 -19.01
C GLY A 89 -12.23 13.76 -17.70
N LYS A 90 -12.23 14.94 -17.06
CA LYS A 90 -11.44 15.25 -15.86
C LYS A 90 -12.00 14.60 -14.59
N GLY A 91 -13.32 14.51 -14.47
CA GLY A 91 -13.97 14.15 -13.20
C GLY A 91 -13.87 15.26 -12.16
N GLU A 92 -14.28 14.95 -10.94
CA GLU A 92 -14.23 15.83 -9.77
C GLU A 92 -13.91 15.04 -8.48
N GLY A 93 -13.31 15.68 -7.47
CA GLY A 93 -13.03 15.07 -6.17
C GLY A 93 -11.55 14.70 -5.95
N ASP A 94 -11.26 13.66 -5.15
CA ASP A 94 -9.88 13.23 -4.93
C ASP A 94 -9.29 12.62 -6.21
N PHE A 95 -8.06 12.98 -6.55
CA PHE A 95 -7.37 12.56 -7.76
C PHE A 95 -8.18 12.90 -9.02
N GLU A 96 -8.58 14.17 -9.19
CA GLU A 96 -9.09 14.62 -10.49
C GLU A 96 -8.06 14.30 -11.57
N VAL A 97 -8.53 14.01 -12.79
CA VAL A 97 -7.65 13.60 -13.90
C VAL A 97 -6.95 14.83 -14.50
N ASP A 98 -6.05 15.40 -13.72
CA ASP A 98 -5.26 16.62 -13.92
C ASP A 98 -3.92 16.45 -13.16
N TYR A 99 -2.83 16.89 -13.76
CA TYR A 99 -1.49 16.64 -13.21
C TYR A 99 -1.24 17.34 -11.87
N GLN A 100 -1.72 18.57 -11.73
CA GLN A 100 -1.52 19.42 -10.56
C GLN A 100 -2.36 18.93 -9.40
N ASP A 101 -3.61 18.58 -9.66
CA ASP A 101 -4.52 18.00 -8.69
C ASP A 101 -3.98 16.67 -8.16
N THR A 102 -3.52 15.80 -9.07
CA THR A 102 -2.90 14.52 -8.70
C THR A 102 -1.71 14.70 -7.76
N SER A 103 -0.78 15.60 -8.06
CA SER A 103 0.35 15.86 -7.17
C SER A 103 -0.07 16.51 -5.84
N ALA A 104 -1.07 17.39 -5.86
CA ALA A 104 -1.61 18.02 -4.65
C ALA A 104 -2.28 17.00 -3.71
N ASP A 105 -3.03 16.07 -4.29
CA ASP A 105 -3.72 15.01 -3.56
C ASP A 105 -2.77 13.95 -3.03
N TRP A 106 -1.72 13.62 -3.78
CA TRP A 106 -0.61 12.84 -3.25
C TRP A 106 -0.01 13.48 -2.00
N ALA A 107 0.21 14.80 -2.00
CA ALA A 107 0.79 15.51 -0.85
C ALA A 107 -0.17 15.57 0.36
N ARG A 108 -1.49 15.60 0.12
CA ARG A 108 -2.52 15.66 1.16
C ARG A 108 -2.86 14.29 1.75
N ILE A 109 -3.08 13.29 0.91
CA ILE A 109 -3.62 11.98 1.30
C ILE A 109 -2.55 11.09 1.94
N LEU A 110 -1.31 11.12 1.44
CA LEU A 110 -0.29 10.21 1.95
C LEU A 110 0.00 10.34 3.43
N PRO A 111 0.17 11.55 4.02
CA PRO A 111 0.44 11.67 5.45
C PRO A 111 -0.71 11.18 6.33
N GLU A 112 -1.92 11.11 5.79
CA GLU A 112 -3.10 10.57 6.49
C GLU A 112 -3.09 9.04 6.49
N ILE A 113 -2.71 8.41 5.37
CA ILE A 113 -2.76 6.96 5.20
C ILE A 113 -1.45 6.27 5.62
N ASN A 114 -0.30 6.90 5.38
CA ASN A 114 1.04 6.34 5.56
C ASN A 114 1.16 4.93 4.97
N PRO A 115 0.92 4.75 3.66
CA PRO A 115 0.71 3.43 3.08
C PRO A 115 1.99 2.60 3.05
N LEU A 116 1.89 1.33 3.47
CA LEU A 116 2.98 0.38 3.24
C LEU A 116 2.96 -0.20 1.83
N ALA A 117 1.84 -0.09 1.12
CA ALA A 117 1.75 -0.45 -0.28
C ALA A 117 0.75 0.44 -1.02
N ILE A 118 1.00 0.68 -2.30
CA ILE A 118 0.10 1.44 -3.18
C ILE A 118 -0.18 0.62 -4.43
N MET A 119 -1.44 0.56 -4.87
CA MET A 119 -1.80 0.01 -6.17
C MET A 119 -2.69 1.01 -6.89
N THR A 120 -2.19 1.53 -8.00
CA THR A 120 -2.91 2.52 -8.81
C THR A 120 -3.56 1.84 -10.00
N PHE A 121 -4.71 2.35 -10.42
CA PHE A 121 -5.46 1.83 -11.55
C PHE A 121 -5.80 2.95 -12.53
N SER A 122 -5.99 2.58 -13.79
CA SER A 122 -6.64 3.46 -14.74
C SER A 122 -7.29 2.67 -15.86
N ARG A 123 -8.18 3.33 -16.61
CA ARG A 123 -8.79 2.71 -17.79
C ARG A 123 -7.78 2.58 -18.93
N GLY A 124 -7.63 1.37 -19.45
CA GLY A 124 -6.71 1.01 -20.53
C GLY A 124 -7.38 0.86 -21.90
N ALA A 125 -6.87 -0.07 -22.70
CA ALA A 125 -7.32 -0.32 -24.07
C ALA A 125 -8.69 -1.02 -24.15
N ALA A 126 -9.19 -1.19 -25.38
CA ALA A 126 -10.37 -2.01 -25.65
C ALA A 126 -10.12 -3.49 -25.28
N GLY A 127 -11.18 -4.20 -24.90
CA GLY A 127 -11.10 -5.56 -24.37
C GLY A 127 -11.36 -5.64 -22.87
N SER A 128 -11.37 -6.88 -22.37
CA SER A 128 -11.48 -7.18 -20.94
C SER A 128 -10.11 -7.63 -20.43
N ASN A 129 -9.23 -6.66 -20.21
CA ASN A 129 -7.83 -6.90 -19.90
C ASN A 129 -7.47 -6.40 -18.49
N TRP A 130 -6.48 -7.04 -17.87
CA TRP A 130 -5.83 -6.59 -16.64
C TRP A 130 -4.34 -6.43 -16.91
N GLU A 131 -3.97 -5.25 -17.40
CA GLU A 131 -2.64 -4.96 -17.94
C GLU A 131 -1.78 -4.45 -16.78
N ILE A 132 -0.98 -5.34 -16.20
CA ILE A 132 -0.15 -5.04 -15.03
C ILE A 132 1.13 -4.40 -15.54
N GLU A 133 1.35 -3.12 -15.23
CA GLU A 133 2.55 -2.41 -15.66
C GLU A 133 3.76 -3.00 -14.91
N GLY A 134 4.64 -3.69 -15.61
CA GLY A 134 5.91 -4.22 -15.11
C GLY A 134 6.93 -3.10 -14.89
N GLN A 135 6.83 -2.02 -15.66
CA GLN A 135 7.63 -0.82 -15.52
C GLN A 135 6.93 0.41 -16.08
N LEU A 136 7.31 1.57 -15.59
CA LEU A 136 6.77 2.88 -15.96
C LEU A 136 7.91 3.79 -16.43
N GLN A 137 7.67 4.62 -17.44
CA GLN A 137 8.64 5.54 -18.01
C GLN A 137 8.40 6.98 -17.54
N MET A 138 9.40 7.57 -16.91
CA MET A 138 9.38 9.01 -16.65
C MET A 138 9.65 9.79 -17.93
N HIS A 139 8.80 10.77 -18.25
CA HIS A 139 8.97 11.63 -19.42
C HIS A 139 9.44 13.03 -19.03
N ASP A 140 10.21 13.67 -19.92
CA ASP A 140 10.42 15.12 -19.84
C ASP A 140 9.08 15.87 -19.83
N THR A 141 9.03 17.09 -19.26
CA THR A 141 7.82 17.91 -19.18
C THR A 141 7.09 18.07 -20.52
N ARG A 142 7.83 18.17 -21.65
CA ARG A 142 7.24 18.26 -23.00
C ARG A 142 6.85 16.91 -23.60
N GLY A 143 7.34 15.82 -23.00
CA GLY A 143 6.99 14.44 -23.32
C GLY A 143 5.57 14.08 -22.89
N TRP A 144 4.98 14.78 -21.92
CA TRP A 144 3.61 14.54 -21.49
C TRP A 144 2.56 15.08 -22.47
N LEU A 145 1.46 14.35 -22.64
CA LEU A 145 0.27 14.84 -23.34
C LEU A 145 -0.45 15.87 -22.47
N ALA A 146 -1.13 16.82 -23.11
CA ALA A 146 -1.92 17.82 -22.39
C ALA A 146 -3.14 17.16 -21.73
N ASP A 147 -3.48 17.60 -20.52
CA ASP A 147 -4.67 17.15 -19.80
C ASP A 147 -5.95 17.87 -20.23
N TYR A 148 -7.04 17.61 -19.51
CA TYR A 148 -8.36 18.16 -19.81
C TYR A 148 -8.49 19.66 -19.53
N ASP A 149 -7.53 20.28 -18.82
CA ASP A 149 -7.47 21.72 -18.57
C ASP A 149 -6.59 22.44 -19.61
N GLY A 150 -6.95 22.22 -20.89
CA GLY A 150 -6.37 22.90 -22.04
C GLY A 150 -5.05 22.29 -22.53
N VAL A 151 -3.95 23.06 -22.41
CA VAL A 151 -2.60 22.63 -22.83
C VAL A 151 -1.70 22.31 -21.64
N ARG A 152 -2.30 22.09 -20.48
CA ARG A 152 -1.61 21.88 -19.21
C ARG A 152 -0.90 20.53 -19.20
N ARG A 153 0.30 20.55 -18.63
CA ARG A 153 1.24 19.43 -18.52
C ARG A 153 1.88 19.48 -17.13
N PRO A 154 2.63 18.43 -16.73
CA PRO A 154 3.46 18.52 -15.55
C PRO A 154 4.50 19.63 -15.66
N THR A 155 4.87 20.19 -14.51
CA THR A 155 5.88 21.23 -14.37
C THR A 155 7.07 20.72 -13.57
N GLU A 156 8.26 21.30 -13.79
CA GLU A 156 9.53 20.83 -13.19
C GLU A 156 9.55 20.91 -11.65
N ASP A 157 8.69 21.71 -11.05
CA ASP A 157 8.54 21.86 -9.60
C ASP A 157 7.70 20.75 -8.96
N MET A 158 7.05 19.87 -9.74
CA MET A 158 6.27 18.76 -9.20
C MET A 158 7.17 17.68 -8.56
N PRO A 159 6.70 16.99 -7.51
CA PRO A 159 7.50 16.03 -6.74
C PRO A 159 8.19 14.95 -7.58
N ILE A 160 7.52 14.44 -8.64
CA ILE A 160 8.10 13.41 -9.49
C ILE A 160 9.36 13.88 -10.21
N PHE A 161 9.48 15.16 -10.59
CA PHE A 161 10.69 15.70 -11.22
C PHE A 161 11.82 15.96 -10.21
N GLN A 162 11.52 15.92 -8.91
CA GLN A 162 12.53 16.05 -7.85
C GLN A 162 13.15 14.70 -7.47
N SER A 163 12.46 13.59 -7.77
CA SER A 163 12.87 12.23 -7.35
C SER A 163 13.17 11.30 -8.53
N LEU A 164 12.50 11.48 -9.66
CA LEU A 164 12.62 10.66 -10.85
C LEU A 164 13.32 11.42 -11.97
N VAL A 165 14.06 10.70 -12.80
CA VAL A 165 14.87 11.21 -13.90
C VAL A 165 14.12 10.98 -15.21
N PRO A 166 13.91 12.03 -16.04
CA PRO A 166 13.35 11.87 -17.38
C PRO A 166 14.09 10.82 -18.23
N ASP A 167 13.32 10.12 -19.05
CA ASP A 167 13.71 9.01 -19.94
C ASP A 167 14.13 7.71 -19.25
N GLU A 168 14.14 7.66 -17.91
CA GLU A 168 14.37 6.42 -17.15
C GLU A 168 13.09 5.58 -16.97
N TRP A 169 13.32 4.28 -16.79
CA TRP A 169 12.27 3.29 -16.51
C TRP A 169 12.33 2.85 -15.05
N TYR A 170 11.17 2.84 -14.39
CA TYR A 170 11.00 2.48 -12.99
C TYR A 170 10.19 1.20 -12.88
N GLN A 171 10.76 0.18 -12.24
CA GLN A 171 10.14 -1.14 -12.14
C GLN A 171 9.00 -1.14 -11.13
N SER A 172 7.91 -1.82 -11.48
CA SER A 172 6.86 -2.16 -10.54
C SER A 172 7.41 -3.06 -9.44
N SER A 173 6.87 -2.89 -8.23
CA SER A 173 7.19 -3.72 -7.07
C SER A 173 5.97 -4.44 -6.51
N LEU A 174 4.86 -4.43 -7.27
CA LEU A 174 3.75 -5.35 -7.07
C LEU A 174 4.23 -6.79 -7.36
N PRO A 175 3.59 -7.82 -6.79
CA PRO A 175 3.84 -9.21 -7.15
C PRO A 175 3.20 -9.53 -8.52
N THR A 176 3.70 -8.91 -9.59
CA THR A 176 3.07 -8.85 -10.92
C THR A 176 2.74 -10.23 -11.50
N ASN A 177 3.69 -11.17 -11.45
CA ASN A 177 3.45 -12.55 -11.91
C ASN A 177 2.35 -13.25 -11.10
N ALA A 178 2.36 -13.11 -9.77
CA ALA A 178 1.36 -13.75 -8.93
C ALA A 178 -0.05 -13.16 -9.15
N ILE A 179 -0.13 -11.84 -9.36
CA ILE A 179 -1.39 -11.17 -9.73
C ILE A 179 -1.88 -11.69 -11.09
N MET A 180 -1.01 -11.67 -12.10
CA MET A 180 -1.33 -12.13 -13.46
C MET A 180 -1.86 -13.56 -13.44
N ASP A 181 -1.11 -14.49 -12.83
CA ASP A 181 -1.47 -15.90 -12.77
C ASP A 181 -2.80 -16.08 -12.02
N ALA A 182 -2.99 -15.43 -10.88
CA ALA A 182 -4.19 -15.57 -10.07
C ALA A 182 -5.45 -15.02 -10.75
N VAL A 183 -5.36 -13.89 -11.47
CA VAL A 183 -6.50 -13.32 -12.21
C VAL A 183 -6.88 -14.25 -13.37
N ASN A 184 -5.89 -14.76 -14.10
CA ASN A 184 -6.13 -15.70 -15.20
C ASN A 184 -6.74 -17.03 -14.71
N ASP A 185 -6.21 -17.58 -13.62
CA ASP A 185 -6.68 -18.84 -13.01
C ASP A 185 -8.11 -18.73 -12.45
N ALA A 186 -8.55 -17.54 -12.06
CA ALA A 186 -9.89 -17.33 -11.53
C ALA A 186 -10.99 -17.50 -12.58
N GLY A 187 -10.67 -17.42 -13.89
CA GLY A 187 -11.63 -17.65 -14.96
C GLY A 187 -12.78 -16.64 -15.00
N ILE A 188 -12.55 -15.41 -14.52
CA ILE A 188 -13.56 -14.34 -14.39
C ILE A 188 -13.82 -13.55 -15.69
N GLY A 189 -13.29 -14.02 -16.83
CA GLY A 189 -13.46 -13.35 -18.12
C GLY A 189 -12.60 -12.09 -18.31
N VAL A 190 -11.45 -12.04 -17.62
CA VAL A 190 -10.43 -11.00 -17.76
C VAL A 190 -9.12 -11.64 -18.19
N ASP A 191 -8.47 -11.07 -19.20
CA ASP A 191 -7.14 -11.50 -19.66
C ASP A 191 -6.05 -10.66 -18.99
N ALA A 192 -5.34 -11.26 -18.04
CA ALA A 192 -4.28 -10.59 -17.32
C ALA A 192 -2.91 -10.84 -17.95
N PHE A 193 -2.13 -9.79 -18.13
CA PHE A 193 -0.77 -9.86 -18.65
C PHE A 193 0.11 -8.76 -18.07
N ILE A 194 1.43 -8.95 -18.16
CA ILE A 194 2.40 -7.93 -17.76
C ILE A 194 2.78 -7.10 -18.99
N ASP A 195 2.51 -5.79 -18.95
CA ASP A 195 3.01 -4.85 -19.94
C ASP A 195 4.33 -4.23 -19.49
N ASN A 196 5.34 -4.23 -20.35
CA ASN A 196 6.63 -3.61 -20.09
C ASN A 196 6.87 -2.38 -20.97
N ASN A 197 5.84 -1.87 -21.64
CA ASN A 197 5.91 -0.69 -22.50
C ASN A 197 5.48 0.61 -21.80
N GLY A 198 5.10 0.54 -20.52
CA GLY A 198 4.67 1.68 -19.72
C GLY A 198 3.18 1.99 -19.88
N GLY A 199 2.65 2.75 -18.91
CA GLY A 199 1.28 3.25 -18.90
C GLY A 199 1.01 4.41 -19.86
N GLY A 200 1.92 4.73 -20.78
CA GLY A 200 1.77 5.70 -21.85
C GLY A 200 2.41 7.06 -21.56
N ARG A 201 1.75 8.15 -21.97
CA ARG A 201 2.28 9.53 -21.88
C ARG A 201 1.28 10.50 -21.25
N PHE A 202 0.35 9.96 -20.47
CA PHE A 202 -0.75 10.69 -19.88
C PHE A 202 -0.92 10.37 -18.39
N LEU A 203 -2.07 10.70 -17.79
CA LEU A 203 -2.28 10.61 -16.35
C LEU A 203 -2.09 9.20 -15.78
N SER A 204 -2.37 8.13 -16.52
CA SER A 204 -2.12 6.74 -16.09
C SER A 204 -0.65 6.48 -15.73
N GLU A 205 0.26 6.83 -16.64
CA GLU A 205 1.71 6.78 -16.42
C GLU A 205 2.11 7.67 -15.23
N PHE A 206 1.55 8.90 -15.18
CA PHE A 206 1.88 9.88 -14.16
C PHE A 206 1.51 9.45 -12.72
N ILE A 207 0.30 8.92 -12.51
CA ILE A 207 -0.13 8.44 -11.19
C ILE A 207 0.61 7.16 -10.79
N GLY A 208 0.89 6.29 -11.76
CA GLY A 208 1.73 5.13 -11.56
C GLY A 208 3.13 5.52 -11.07
N LEU A 209 3.77 6.49 -11.71
CA LEU A 209 5.08 7.01 -11.30
C LEU A 209 5.05 7.67 -9.93
N HIS A 210 3.97 8.35 -9.54
CA HIS A 210 3.83 8.88 -8.18
C HIS A 210 3.87 7.75 -7.13
N SER A 211 3.23 6.60 -7.42
CA SER A 211 3.28 5.46 -6.51
C SER A 211 4.70 4.89 -6.37
N LEU A 212 5.44 4.75 -7.49
CA LEU A 212 6.81 4.26 -7.49
C LEU A 212 7.77 5.25 -6.83
N MET A 213 7.61 6.54 -7.10
CA MET A 213 8.34 7.62 -6.42
C MET A 213 8.13 7.54 -4.91
N HIS A 214 6.88 7.43 -4.45
CA HIS A 214 6.60 7.36 -3.02
C HIS A 214 7.31 6.16 -2.38
N LYS A 215 7.23 4.99 -3.01
CA LYS A 215 7.95 3.82 -2.53
C LYS A 215 9.46 4.05 -2.51
N MET A 216 10.07 4.53 -3.58
CA MET A 216 11.52 4.77 -3.63
C MET A 216 12.00 5.72 -2.54
N ASN A 217 11.18 6.74 -2.21
CA ASN A 217 11.48 7.68 -1.15
C ASN A 217 11.29 7.10 0.27
N ASN A 218 10.64 5.94 0.40
CA ASN A 218 10.23 5.36 1.67
C ASN A 218 10.53 3.85 1.80
N ASP A 219 11.40 3.24 1.00
CA ASP A 219 11.65 1.80 1.06
C ASP A 219 12.84 1.39 1.95
N SER A 220 13.53 2.37 2.51
CA SER A 220 14.65 2.17 3.42
C SER A 220 14.20 1.62 4.78
N ALA A 221 15.11 0.89 5.46
CA ALA A 221 14.81 0.32 6.76
C ALA A 221 14.64 1.36 7.87
N ASP A 222 15.09 2.59 7.66
CA ASP A 222 15.01 3.74 8.59
C ASP A 222 13.90 4.74 8.22
N ALA A 223 13.15 4.51 7.13
CA ALA A 223 11.99 5.33 6.78
C ALA A 223 10.96 5.33 7.93
N GLN A 224 10.36 6.48 8.24
CA GLN A 224 9.38 6.56 9.33
C GLN A 224 8.11 5.75 9.05
N PHE A 225 7.69 5.71 7.77
CA PHE A 225 6.55 4.96 7.26
C PHE A 225 6.98 4.21 6.01
N ARG A 226 7.55 3.03 6.21
CA ARG A 226 8.16 2.25 5.13
C ARG A 226 7.12 1.72 4.14
N THR A 227 7.39 1.88 2.85
CA THR A 227 6.59 1.35 1.75
C THR A 227 7.33 0.20 1.06
N PHE A 228 6.65 -0.93 0.91
CA PHE A 228 7.22 -2.18 0.40
C PHE A 228 6.86 -2.48 -1.05
N ALA A 229 5.71 -2.00 -1.52
CA ALA A 229 5.19 -2.30 -2.85
C ALA A 229 4.43 -1.11 -3.45
N ALA A 230 4.61 -0.90 -4.75
CA ALA A 230 3.93 0.11 -5.54
C ALA A 230 3.88 -0.32 -7.01
N GLY A 231 2.83 0.11 -7.73
CA GLY A 231 2.71 -0.12 -9.17
C GLY A 231 1.37 0.36 -9.76
N HIS A 232 1.19 0.07 -11.05
CA HIS A 232 0.02 0.47 -11.83
C HIS A 232 -0.60 -0.72 -12.57
N ILE A 233 -1.93 -0.69 -12.75
CA ILE A 233 -2.67 -1.66 -13.55
C ILE A 233 -3.67 -0.91 -14.44
N HIS A 234 -3.59 -1.14 -15.74
CA HIS A 234 -4.60 -0.72 -16.70
C HIS A 234 -5.75 -1.73 -16.76
N VAL A 235 -6.98 -1.23 -16.77
CA VAL A 235 -8.21 -2.04 -16.82
C VAL A 235 -8.93 -1.81 -18.14
N GLY A 236 -9.17 -2.90 -18.88
CA GLY A 236 -9.79 -2.86 -20.19
C GLY A 236 -11.19 -2.20 -20.19
N ILE A 237 -11.50 -1.50 -21.29
CA ILE A 237 -12.76 -0.75 -21.48
C ILE A 237 -14.00 -1.63 -21.34
N ASP A 238 -13.89 -2.90 -21.74
CA ASP A 238 -15.01 -3.84 -21.80
C ASP A 238 -15.09 -4.75 -20.56
N THR A 239 -14.16 -4.59 -19.61
CA THR A 239 -14.21 -5.30 -18.32
C THR A 239 -15.48 -4.87 -17.56
N THR A 240 -16.31 -5.84 -17.18
CA THR A 240 -17.51 -5.57 -16.39
C THR A 240 -17.14 -5.09 -14.99
N LEU A 241 -18.03 -4.35 -14.33
CA LEU A 241 -17.79 -3.93 -12.95
C LEU A 241 -17.54 -5.13 -12.03
N GLU A 242 -18.37 -6.18 -12.13
CA GLU A 242 -18.22 -7.41 -11.35
C GLU A 242 -16.85 -8.08 -11.56
N ALA A 243 -16.38 -8.16 -12.81
CA ALA A 243 -15.08 -8.73 -13.11
C ALA A 243 -13.92 -7.84 -12.63
N ALA A 244 -14.07 -6.52 -12.71
CA ALA A 244 -13.08 -5.55 -12.23
C ALA A 244 -12.97 -5.56 -10.69
N GLU A 245 -14.10 -5.67 -9.98
CA GLU A 245 -14.15 -5.85 -8.52
C GLU A 245 -13.45 -7.15 -8.14
N ALA A 246 -13.80 -8.27 -8.78
CA ALA A 246 -13.17 -9.56 -8.51
C ALA A 246 -11.65 -9.55 -8.80
N ALA A 247 -11.22 -8.97 -9.93
CA ALA A 247 -9.80 -8.86 -10.27
C ALA A 247 -9.03 -7.96 -9.27
N THR A 248 -9.66 -6.89 -8.77
CA THR A 248 -9.10 -6.03 -7.71
C THR A 248 -8.89 -6.82 -6.42
N GLU A 249 -9.90 -7.56 -5.95
CA GLU A 249 -9.79 -8.38 -4.74
C GLU A 249 -8.72 -9.48 -4.86
N ILE A 250 -8.64 -10.14 -6.02
CA ILE A 250 -7.59 -11.13 -6.30
C ILE A 250 -6.21 -10.45 -6.24
N SER A 251 -6.05 -9.30 -6.88
CA SER A 251 -4.80 -8.53 -6.88
C SER A 251 -4.38 -8.12 -5.46
N LEU A 252 -5.34 -7.68 -4.64
CA LEU A 252 -5.14 -7.36 -3.22
C LEU A 252 -4.72 -8.59 -2.41
N ASN A 253 -5.32 -9.75 -2.64
CA ASN A 253 -4.96 -10.97 -1.93
C ASN A 253 -3.53 -11.42 -2.26
N GLN A 254 -3.09 -11.27 -3.52
CA GLN A 254 -1.70 -11.54 -3.89
C GLN A 254 -0.74 -10.50 -3.31
N LEU A 255 -1.11 -9.22 -3.29
CA LEU A 255 -0.32 -8.16 -2.68
C LEU A 255 -0.13 -8.39 -1.17
N THR A 256 -1.21 -8.66 -0.43
CA THR A 256 -1.14 -8.90 1.03
C THR A 256 -0.33 -10.15 1.36
N GLY A 257 -0.50 -11.24 0.60
CA GLY A 257 0.34 -12.42 0.75
C GLY A 257 1.82 -12.15 0.47
N TYR A 258 2.13 -11.33 -0.55
CA TYR A 258 3.50 -10.89 -0.82
C TYR A 258 4.07 -10.03 0.32
N LEU A 259 3.29 -9.08 0.85
CA LEU A 259 3.70 -8.22 1.96
C LEU A 259 4.10 -9.04 3.18
N ASP A 260 3.39 -10.12 3.50
CA ASP A 260 3.75 -11.04 4.58
C ASP A 260 5.11 -11.72 4.38
N THR A 261 5.62 -11.79 3.16
CA THR A 261 6.95 -12.34 2.85
C THR A 261 8.08 -11.33 2.92
N VAL A 262 7.80 -10.04 2.70
CA VAL A 262 8.83 -8.98 2.62
C VAL A 262 8.87 -8.07 3.83
N ILE A 263 7.82 -8.05 4.65
CA ILE A 263 7.83 -7.39 5.94
C ILE A 263 8.71 -8.18 6.90
N PRO A 264 9.75 -7.56 7.50
CA PRO A 264 10.59 -8.22 8.49
C PRO A 264 9.76 -8.72 9.68
N SER A 265 10.00 -9.96 10.11
CA SER A 265 9.41 -10.44 11.36
C SER A 265 9.86 -9.56 12.54
N PRO A 266 9.02 -9.34 13.56
CA PRO A 266 9.42 -8.60 14.75
C PRO A 266 10.70 -9.19 15.35
N PRO A 267 11.68 -8.36 15.74
CA PRO A 267 12.88 -8.85 16.42
C PRO A 267 12.48 -9.38 17.81
N GLY A 268 12.17 -10.68 17.88
CA GLY A 268 11.66 -11.32 19.10
C GLY A 268 11.15 -12.75 18.91
N GLY A 269 11.00 -13.25 17.68
CA GLY A 269 10.58 -14.61 17.38
C GLY A 269 11.63 -15.70 17.66
N ALA A 270 12.30 -15.66 18.82
CA ALA A 270 12.98 -16.86 19.33
C ALA A 270 11.91 -17.77 19.94
N VAL A 271 11.51 -18.80 19.20
CA VAL A 271 10.67 -19.90 19.71
C VAL A 271 11.39 -20.53 20.90
N PHE A 272 10.93 -20.24 22.12
CA PHE A 272 11.37 -20.97 23.32
C PHE A 272 10.80 -22.39 23.25
N ILE A 273 11.58 -23.33 22.73
CA ILE A 273 11.32 -24.75 22.93
C ILE A 273 11.55 -25.04 24.41
N ALA A 274 10.47 -25.09 25.18
CA ALA A 274 10.50 -25.55 26.56
C ALA A 274 10.79 -27.06 26.57
N LEU A 275 12.06 -27.44 26.73
CA LEU A 275 12.44 -28.81 27.07
C LEU A 275 12.02 -29.09 28.51
N SER A 276 10.83 -29.68 28.68
CA SER A 276 10.38 -30.25 29.94
C SER A 276 11.25 -31.47 30.28
N ALA A 277 12.22 -31.29 31.18
CA ALA A 277 12.97 -32.39 31.78
C ALA A 277 12.08 -33.13 32.80
N THR A 278 11.63 -34.33 32.44
CA THR A 278 10.97 -35.27 33.35
C THR A 278 11.98 -35.78 34.39
N ALA A 279 11.77 -35.41 35.65
CA ALA A 279 12.53 -35.95 36.78
C ALA A 279 12.18 -37.43 36.99
N ILE A 280 13.10 -38.33 36.65
CA ILE A 280 13.06 -39.74 37.04
C ILE A 280 13.44 -39.83 38.51
N VAL A 281 12.43 -39.94 39.39
CA VAL A 281 12.64 -40.37 40.78
C VAL A 281 12.87 -41.87 40.78
N ARG A 282 14.14 -42.30 40.88
CA ARG A 282 14.51 -43.68 41.21
C ARG A 282 14.19 -43.94 42.69
N ARG A 283 13.12 -44.68 42.96
CA ARG A 283 12.99 -45.50 44.17
C ARG A 283 13.89 -46.72 44.04
N ARG A 284 14.73 -47.01 45.03
CA ARG A 284 14.83 -48.35 45.67
C ARG A 284 15.84 -48.41 46.83
N ARG A 285 15.26 -48.86 47.96
CA ARG A 285 15.81 -49.56 49.13
C ARG A 285 16.75 -48.79 50.06
#